data_AF-A0A7R9YHZ8-F1
#
_entry.id   AF-A0A7R9YHZ8-F1
#
_cell.length_a   1.000
_cell.length_b   1.000
_cell.length_c   1.000
_cell.angle_alpha   90.00
_cell.angle_beta   90.00
_cell.angle_gamma   90.00
#
_symmetry.space_group_name_H-M   'P 1'
#
loop_
_entity.id
_entity.type
_entity.pdbx_description
1 polymer ?
#
loop_
_entity_poly.entity_id
_entity_poly.type
_entity_poly.pdbx_seq_one_letter_code
_entity_poly.pdbx_strand_id
1 'polypeptide(L)'
;GLPFWQVKRIIERELRAPIGQIFASLDETPAATASIAQVHFGTLASDGSAVAVKVACVGSKGKMLSDMRTMLRVAVALHRFGLDGGLDLPTIMRAYWDIVPDEFDLRIEAAK
;
A
#
# COMPACT_ATOMS: atom_id res chain seq x y z
N GLY A 1 -1.43 -4.47 -10.93
CA GLY A 1 -0.95 -5.19 -9.72
C GLY A 1 0.41 -5.77 -9.99
N LEU A 2 1.05 -6.31 -8.96
CA LEU A 2 2.30 -7.06 -9.10
C LEU A 2 2.01 -8.44 -9.74
N PRO A 3 2.87 -8.95 -10.61
CA PRO A 3 2.76 -10.33 -11.07
C PRO A 3 3.00 -11.32 -9.91
N PHE A 4 2.34 -12.48 -9.93
CA PHE A 4 2.34 -13.41 -8.78
C PHE A 4 3.73 -13.86 -8.33
N TRP A 5 4.67 -14.06 -9.26
CA TRP A 5 6.06 -14.41 -8.90
C TRP A 5 6.71 -13.36 -7.99
N GLN A 6 6.36 -12.08 -8.15
CA GLN A 6 6.87 -11.00 -7.32
C GLN A 6 6.17 -10.99 -5.96
N VAL A 7 4.87 -11.27 -5.91
CA VAL A 7 4.09 -11.46 -4.68
C VAL A 7 4.71 -12.55 -3.82
N LYS A 8 4.95 -13.72 -4.44
CA LYS A 8 5.59 -14.86 -3.80
C LYS A 8 6.93 -14.46 -3.19
N ARG A 9 7.80 -13.79 -3.95
CA ARG A 9 9.10 -13.32 -3.45
C ARG A 9 8.99 -12.35 -2.28
N ILE A 10 7.97 -11.48 -2.25
CA ILE A 10 7.75 -10.55 -1.14
C ILE A 10 7.36 -11.34 0.11
N ILE A 11 6.36 -12.21 0.00
CA ILE A 11 5.87 -13.05 1.10
C ILE A 11 7.03 -13.88 1.70
N GLU A 12 7.78 -14.59 0.84
CA GLU A 12 8.88 -15.46 1.28
C GLU A 12 9.99 -14.68 1.98
N ARG A 13 10.27 -13.45 1.52
CA ARG A 13 11.26 -12.57 2.14
C ARG A 13 10.80 -12.07 3.50
N GLU A 14 9.56 -11.58 3.62
CA GLU A 14 9.03 -10.99 4.85
C GLU A 14 8.82 -12.06 5.93
N LEU A 15 8.29 -13.23 5.56
CA LEU A 15 7.99 -14.34 6.47
C LEU A 15 9.16 -15.32 6.64
N ARG A 16 10.25 -15.12 5.89
CA ARG A 16 11.49 -15.92 5.95
C ARG A 16 11.28 -17.43 5.78
N ALA A 17 10.28 -17.83 5.00
CA ALA A 17 9.97 -19.22 4.70
C ALA A 17 9.43 -19.37 3.27
N PRO A 18 9.63 -20.53 2.61
CA PRO A 18 9.04 -20.81 1.31
C PRO A 18 7.51 -20.76 1.36
N ILE A 19 6.86 -20.22 0.32
CA ILE A 19 5.42 -19.98 0.33
C ILE A 19 4.60 -21.26 0.58
N GLY A 20 5.07 -22.39 0.05
CA GLY A 20 4.40 -23.70 0.20
C GLY A 20 4.55 -24.32 1.59
N GLN A 21 5.40 -23.77 2.47
CA GLN A 21 5.42 -24.14 3.89
C GLN A 21 4.42 -23.32 4.72
N ILE A 22 4.02 -22.16 4.22
CA ILE A 22 3.15 -21.21 4.93
C ILE A 22 1.69 -21.44 4.52
N PHE A 23 1.44 -21.59 3.22
CA PHE A 23 0.11 -21.71 2.65
C PHE A 23 -0.05 -23.06 1.95
N ALA A 24 -1.16 -23.75 2.21
CA ALA A 24 -1.59 -24.92 1.46
C ALA A 24 -2.06 -24.52 0.05
N SER A 25 -2.68 -23.35 -0.08
CA SER A 25 -3.02 -22.72 -1.36
C SER A 25 -2.98 -21.20 -1.22
N LEU A 26 -2.64 -20.51 -2.31
CA LEU A 26 -2.76 -19.07 -2.44
C LEU A 26 -3.13 -18.74 -3.88
N ASP A 27 -4.22 -18.03 -4.08
CA ASP A 27 -4.71 -17.68 -5.41
C ASP A 27 -3.73 -16.75 -6.12
N GLU A 28 -3.32 -17.11 -7.33
CA GLU A 28 -2.37 -16.27 -8.09
C GLU A 28 -3.00 -14.95 -8.55
N THR A 29 -4.29 -14.99 -8.84
CA THR A 29 -5.09 -13.82 -9.21
C THR A 29 -5.50 -13.07 -7.95
N PRO A 30 -5.20 -11.76 -7.83
CA PRO A 30 -5.62 -10.99 -6.67
C PRO A 30 -7.15 -10.85 -6.66
N ALA A 31 -7.76 -11.07 -5.49
CA ALA A 31 -9.18 -10.84 -5.26
C ALA A 31 -9.53 -9.34 -5.26
N ALA A 32 -8.60 -8.50 -4.81
CA ALA A 32 -8.74 -7.05 -4.83
C ALA A 32 -7.37 -6.37 -5.01
N THR A 33 -7.38 -5.19 -5.61
CA THR A 33 -6.19 -4.33 -5.73
C THR A 33 -6.54 -2.94 -5.21
N ALA A 34 -5.68 -2.41 -4.35
CA ALA A 34 -5.73 -1.03 -3.88
C ALA A 34 -4.48 -0.27 -4.35
N SER A 35 -4.43 1.04 -4.08
CA SER A 35 -3.35 1.94 -4.50
C SER A 35 -1.95 1.48 -4.04
N ILE A 36 -1.87 0.82 -2.89
CA ILE A 36 -0.59 0.49 -2.22
C ILE A 36 -0.38 -1.01 -1.96
N ALA A 37 -1.40 -1.84 -2.16
CA ALA A 37 -1.36 -3.27 -1.86
C ALA A 37 -2.38 -4.05 -2.71
N GLN A 38 -2.20 -5.37 -2.77
CA GLN A 38 -3.15 -6.31 -3.36
C GLN A 38 -3.50 -7.42 -2.38
N VAL A 39 -4.69 -8.00 -2.52
CA VAL A 39 -5.21 -9.04 -1.63
C VAL A 39 -5.37 -10.33 -2.41
N HIS A 40 -4.86 -11.42 -1.84
CA HIS A 40 -4.99 -12.77 -2.37
C HIS A 40 -5.71 -13.65 -1.34
N PHE A 41 -6.61 -14.52 -1.78
CA PHE A 41 -7.18 -15.53 -0.88
C PHE A 41 -6.31 -16.77 -0.87
N GLY A 42 -6.31 -17.47 0.26
CA GLY A 42 -5.54 -18.70 0.43
C GLY A 42 -5.96 -19.47 1.68
N THR A 43 -5.24 -20.55 1.91
CA THR A 43 -5.45 -21.45 3.04
C THR A 43 -4.12 -21.70 3.73
N LEU A 44 -4.06 -21.61 5.06
CA LEU A 44 -2.85 -21.88 5.83
C LEU A 44 -2.50 -23.37 5.83
N ALA A 45 -1.20 -23.68 5.68
CA ALA A 45 -0.71 -25.06 5.74
C ALA A 45 -0.71 -25.65 7.16
N SER A 46 -0.69 -24.78 8.18
CA SER A 46 -0.62 -25.19 9.59
C SER A 46 -1.89 -25.82 10.13
N ASP A 47 -3.05 -25.29 9.75
CA ASP A 47 -4.34 -25.62 10.37
C ASP A 47 -5.51 -25.66 9.36
N GLY A 48 -5.27 -25.32 8.09
CA GLY A 48 -6.31 -25.29 7.06
C GLY A 48 -7.23 -24.06 7.11
N SER A 49 -6.91 -23.04 7.91
CA SER A 49 -7.71 -21.83 8.02
C SER A 49 -7.69 -21.01 6.73
N ALA A 50 -8.87 -20.53 6.28
CA ALA A 50 -8.98 -19.60 5.16
C ALA A 50 -8.49 -18.19 5.55
N VAL A 51 -7.69 -17.57 4.69
CA VAL A 51 -7.05 -16.28 4.96
C VAL A 51 -7.10 -15.34 3.75
N ALA A 52 -7.13 -14.05 4.04
CA ALA A 52 -6.90 -12.99 3.07
C ALA A 52 -5.49 -12.40 3.29
N VAL A 53 -4.62 -12.54 2.29
CA VAL A 53 -3.21 -12.14 2.35
C VAL A 53 -3.04 -10.82 1.61
N LYS A 54 -2.82 -9.75 2.37
CA LYS A 54 -2.55 -8.40 1.82
C LYS A 54 -1.05 -8.23 1.61
N VAL A 55 -0.65 -7.94 0.37
CA VAL A 55 0.77 -7.78 -0.02
C VAL A 55 1.00 -6.37 -0.55
N ALA A 56 1.94 -5.66 0.07
CA ALA A 56 2.30 -4.30 -0.34
C ALA A 56 2.98 -4.28 -1.72
N CYS A 57 2.56 -3.34 -2.58
CA CYS A 57 3.14 -3.14 -3.89
C CYS A 57 4.55 -2.53 -3.78
N VAL A 58 5.56 -3.14 -4.39
CA VAL A 58 6.93 -2.59 -4.39
C VAL A 58 6.97 -1.27 -5.17
N GLY A 59 7.66 -0.27 -4.61
CA GLY A 59 7.83 1.04 -5.26
C GLY A 59 6.61 1.97 -5.17
N SER A 60 5.49 1.52 -4.58
CA SER A 60 4.29 2.33 -4.38
C SER A 60 4.55 3.54 -3.49
N LYS A 61 5.34 3.38 -2.41
CA LYS A 61 5.74 4.47 -1.49
C LYS A 61 6.48 5.60 -2.21
N GLY A 62 7.49 5.25 -3.02
CA GLY A 62 8.27 6.25 -3.75
C GLY A 62 7.42 7.03 -4.75
N LYS A 63 6.54 6.33 -5.47
CA LYS A 63 5.59 6.94 -6.39
C LYS A 63 4.62 7.88 -5.67
N MET A 64 4.01 7.42 -4.59
CA MET A 64 3.10 8.24 -3.78
C MET A 64 3.79 9.50 -3.23
N LEU A 65 4.99 9.38 -2.67
CA LEU A 65 5.73 10.54 -2.17
C LEU A 65 6.06 11.54 -3.29
N SER A 66 6.33 11.07 -4.50
CA SER A 66 6.52 11.93 -5.68
C SER A 66 5.22 12.63 -6.09
N ASP A 67 4.10 11.92 -6.07
CA ASP A 67 2.78 12.46 -6.40
C ASP A 67 2.38 13.52 -5.36
N MET A 68 2.58 13.25 -4.07
CA MET A 68 2.34 14.21 -2.99
C MET A 68 3.18 15.49 -3.11
N ARG A 69 4.47 15.36 -3.48
CA ARG A 69 5.32 16.55 -3.75
C ARG A 69 4.77 17.39 -4.89
N THR A 70 4.20 16.74 -5.90
CA THR A 70 3.59 17.43 -7.03
C THR A 70 2.29 18.12 -6.63
N MET A 71 1.43 17.44 -5.85
CA MET A 71 0.20 18.04 -5.30
C MET A 71 0.51 19.24 -4.41
N LEU A 72 1.53 19.17 -3.55
CA LEU A 72 1.94 20.30 -2.72
C LEU A 72 2.41 21.50 -3.56
N ARG A 73 3.17 21.27 -4.64
CA ARG A 73 3.59 22.35 -5.55
C ARG A 73 2.39 23.00 -6.23
N VAL A 74 1.42 22.22 -6.67
CA VAL A 74 0.17 22.73 -7.27
C VAL A 74 -0.64 23.51 -6.24
N ALA A 75 -0.80 22.99 -5.02
CA ALA A 75 -1.51 23.66 -3.94
C ALA A 75 -0.89 25.03 -3.59
N VAL A 76 0.45 25.10 -3.50
CA VAL A 76 1.18 26.35 -3.27
C VAL A 76 0.97 27.34 -4.42
N ALA A 77 1.01 26.87 -5.67
CA ALA A 77 0.76 27.72 -6.83
C ALA A 77 -0.68 28.28 -6.82
N LEU A 78 -1.69 27.43 -6.62
CA LEU A 78 -3.10 27.85 -6.55
C LEU A 78 -3.33 28.88 -5.44
N HIS A 79 -2.80 28.62 -4.23
CA HIS A 79 -2.86 29.55 -3.11
C HIS A 79 -2.19 30.88 -3.44
N ARG A 80 -1.01 30.85 -4.08
CA ARG A 80 -0.29 32.05 -4.48
C ARG A 80 -1.06 32.92 -5.48
N PHE A 81 -1.87 32.32 -6.34
CA PHE A 81 -2.71 33.01 -7.31
C PHE A 81 -4.14 33.29 -6.81
N GLY A 82 -4.49 32.92 -5.57
CA GLY A 82 -5.84 33.09 -5.02
C GLY A 82 -6.90 32.20 -5.69
N LEU A 83 -6.48 31.06 -6.25
CA LEU A 83 -7.33 30.09 -6.97
C LEU A 83 -7.65 28.86 -6.13
N ASP A 84 -7.37 28.90 -4.83
CA ASP A 84 -7.58 27.81 -3.88
C ASP A 84 -9.02 27.75 -3.32
N GLY A 85 -9.91 28.63 -3.79
CA GLY A 85 -11.32 28.66 -3.39
C GLY A 85 -11.51 29.06 -1.93
N GLY A 86 -10.53 29.74 -1.31
CA GLY A 86 -10.56 30.10 0.11
C GLY A 86 -10.15 28.97 1.05
N LEU A 87 -9.74 27.81 0.52
CA LEU A 87 -9.15 26.73 1.29
C LEU A 87 -7.64 26.94 1.39
N ASP A 88 -7.05 26.86 2.59
CA ASP A 88 -5.59 26.81 2.74
C ASP A 88 -5.06 25.42 2.33
N LEU A 89 -5.10 25.16 1.02
CA LEU A 89 -4.67 23.90 0.40
C LEU A 89 -3.23 23.53 0.77
N PRO A 90 -2.25 24.46 0.84
CA PRO A 90 -0.90 24.13 1.30
C PRO A 90 -0.88 23.53 2.71
N THR A 91 -1.66 24.06 3.64
CA THR A 91 -1.71 23.55 5.02
C THR A 91 -2.38 22.18 5.08
N ILE A 92 -3.48 21.98 4.33
CA ILE A 92 -4.14 20.67 4.22
C ILE A 92 -3.18 19.62 3.65
N MET A 93 -2.46 19.97 2.57
CA MET A 93 -1.51 19.04 1.94
C MET A 93 -0.32 18.71 2.85
N ARG A 94 0.15 19.65 3.68
CA ARG A 94 1.17 19.37 4.70
C ARG A 94 0.67 18.44 5.79
N ALA A 95 -0.54 18.64 6.31
CA ALA A 95 -1.13 17.73 7.28
C ALA A 95 -1.27 16.30 6.71
N TYR A 96 -1.66 16.20 5.44
CA TYR A 96 -1.73 14.91 4.74
C TYR A 96 -0.35 14.24 4.57
N TRP A 97 0.71 15.04 4.37
CA TRP A 97 2.11 14.56 4.28
C TRP A 97 2.57 13.79 5.51
N ASP A 98 2.07 14.15 6.69
CA ASP A 98 2.47 13.50 7.93
C ASP A 98 1.77 12.14 8.13
N ILE A 99 0.64 11.89 7.46
CA ILE A 99 -0.20 10.70 7.66
C ILE A 99 0.10 9.62 6.61
N VAL A 100 0.23 10.01 5.34
CA VAL A 100 0.37 9.06 4.22
C VAL A 100 1.56 8.11 4.33
N PRO A 101 2.75 8.51 4.83
CA PRO A 101 3.88 7.58 4.94
C PRO A 101 3.56 6.34 5.78
N ASP A 102 2.67 6.48 6.77
CA ASP A 102 2.28 5.41 7.69
C ASP A 102 1.30 4.43 7.02
N GLU A 103 0.52 4.87 6.01
CA GLU A 103 -0.37 3.98 5.25
C GLU A 103 0.41 2.87 4.51
N PHE A 104 1.70 3.08 4.23
CA PHE A 104 2.54 2.09 3.56
C PHE A 104 3.06 0.99 4.48
N ASP A 105 2.88 1.10 5.80
CA ASP A 105 3.24 0.07 6.75
C ASP A 105 2.01 -0.76 7.15
N LEU A 106 1.83 -1.90 6.50
CA LEU A 106 0.72 -2.81 6.78
C LEU A 106 0.73 -3.36 8.23
N ARG A 107 1.85 -3.25 8.96
CA ARG A 107 1.92 -3.65 10.38
C ARG A 107 1.12 -2.72 11.28
N ILE A 108 1.04 -1.43 10.91
CA ILE A 108 0.22 -0.45 11.62
C ILE A 108 -1.26 -0.79 11.47
N GLU A 109 -1.69 -1.21 10.28
CA GLU A 109 -3.06 -1.67 10.03
C GLU A 109 -3.37 -2.97 10.77
N ALA A 110 -2.43 -3.93 10.80
CA ALA A 110 -2.61 -5.20 11.50
C ALA A 110 -2.69 -5.07 13.04
N ALA A 111 -2.22 -3.96 13.60
CA ALA A 111 -2.26 -3.68 15.04
C ALA A 111 -3.53 -2.94 15.50
N LYS A 112 -4.43 -2.57 14.57
CA LYS A 112 -5.74 -1.97 14.87
C LYS A 112 -6.77 -3.04 15.16
#